data_AF-A0A9W6QKS6-F1
#
_entry.id   AF-A0A9W6QKS6-F1
#
_cell.length_a   1.000
_cell.length_b   1.000
_cell.length_c   1.000
_cell.angle_alpha   90.00
_cell.angle_beta   90.00
_cell.angle_gamma   90.00
#
_symmetry.space_group_name_H-M   'P 1'
#
loop_
_entity.id
_entity.type
_entity.pdbx_description
1 polymer ?
#
loop_
_entity_poly.entity_id
_entity_poly.type
_entity_poly.pdbx_seq_one_letter_code
_entity_poly.pdbx_strand_id
1 'polypeptide(L)'
;MSGYEVEIGQLRSAATAAGSAADQARVVEPGTGLGVIAAALRGGVAASGAPALESTFNERGSGWAGEIRQWSESVAASATAYAENEDSAEGAFGG
;
A
#
# COMPACT_ATOMS: atom_id res chain seq x y z
N MET A 1 -27.29 3.20 15.57
CA MET A 1 -26.28 2.63 14.69
C MET A 1 -26.68 1.22 14.38
N SER A 2 -27.03 0.95 13.12
CA SER A 2 -27.25 -0.41 12.63
C SER A 2 -25.94 -1.21 12.71
N GLY A 3 -26.01 -2.54 12.59
CA GLY A 3 -24.79 -3.36 12.53
C GLY A 3 -23.86 -2.89 11.42
N TYR A 4 -24.38 -2.77 10.20
CA TYR A 4 -23.61 -2.53 8.97
C TYR A 4 -22.75 -1.26 9.01
N GLU A 5 -23.21 -0.19 9.70
CA GLU A 5 -22.44 1.05 9.84
C GLU A 5 -21.11 0.82 10.57
N VAL A 6 -21.11 -0.08 11.57
CA VAL A 6 -19.91 -0.45 12.33
C VAL A 6 -18.93 -1.20 11.43
N GLU A 7 -19.41 -2.17 10.64
CA GLU A 7 -18.54 -2.91 9.72
C GLU A 7 -17.98 -2.02 8.60
N ILE A 8 -18.78 -1.10 8.05
CA ILE A 8 -18.31 -0.10 7.07
C ILE A 8 -17.24 0.82 7.71
N GLY A 9 -17.44 1.22 8.97
CA GLY A 9 -16.45 2.00 9.72
C GLY A 9 -15.13 1.26 9.91
N GLN A 10 -15.17 -0.05 10.16
CA GLN A 10 -13.99 -0.90 10.24
C GLN A 10 -13.26 -1.00 8.90
N LEU A 11 -14.00 -1.18 7.79
CA LEU A 11 -13.41 -1.22 6.44
C LEU A 11 -12.70 0.10 6.11
N ARG A 12 -13.31 1.25 6.41
CA ARG A 12 -12.69 2.57 6.21
C ARG A 12 -11.42 2.75 7.05
N SER A 13 -11.44 2.27 8.29
CA SER A 13 -10.27 2.31 9.17
C SER A 13 -9.13 1.43 8.64
N ALA A 14 -9.46 0.22 8.16
CA ALA A 14 -8.49 -0.68 7.56
C ALA A 14 -7.87 -0.10 6.28
N ALA A 15 -8.69 0.49 5.40
CA ALA A 15 -8.20 1.21 4.22
C ALA A 15 -7.24 2.35 4.61
N THR A 16 -7.61 3.17 5.60
CA THR A 16 -6.76 4.28 6.06
C THR A 16 -5.40 3.79 6.60
N ALA A 17 -5.41 2.71 7.38
CA ALA A 17 -4.18 2.09 7.89
C ALA A 17 -3.30 1.55 6.75
N ALA A 18 -3.92 0.93 5.74
CA ALA A 18 -3.23 0.44 4.56
C ALA A 18 -2.61 1.59 3.74
N GLY A 19 -3.35 2.66 3.47
CA GLY A 19 -2.84 3.85 2.79
C GLY A 19 -1.64 4.46 3.52
N SER A 20 -1.74 4.55 4.84
CA SER A 20 -0.63 5.04 5.68
C SER A 20 0.60 4.12 5.59
N ALA A 21 0.41 2.80 5.62
CA ALA A 21 1.50 1.84 5.46
C ALA A 21 2.15 1.96 4.07
N ALA A 22 1.36 2.17 3.02
CA ALA A 22 1.85 2.41 1.67
C ALA A 22 2.64 3.72 1.54
N ASP A 23 2.22 4.80 2.21
CA ASP A 23 2.96 6.06 2.26
C ASP A 23 4.32 5.86 2.92
N GLN A 24 4.35 5.18 4.07
CA GLN A 24 5.58 4.90 4.80
C GLN A 24 6.51 3.95 4.03
N ALA A 25 5.97 2.92 3.38
CA ALA A 25 6.76 1.98 2.58
C ALA A 25 7.39 2.64 1.35
N ARG A 26 6.70 3.62 0.73
CA ARG A 26 7.15 4.28 -0.50
C ARG A 26 8.43 5.09 -0.32
N VAL A 27 8.69 5.60 0.88
CA VAL A 27 9.91 6.38 1.18
C VAL A 27 11.09 5.50 1.61
N VAL A 28 10.89 4.19 1.74
CA VAL A 28 11.97 3.26 2.06
C VAL A 28 12.69 2.88 0.78
N GLU A 29 13.99 3.14 0.75
CA GLU A 29 14.89 2.75 -0.35
C GLU A 29 15.80 1.61 0.13
N PRO A 30 15.35 0.35 0.11
CA PRO A 30 16.10 -0.78 0.67
C PRO A 30 17.38 -1.11 -0.11
N GLY A 31 17.53 -0.58 -1.33
CA GLY A 31 18.76 -0.67 -2.11
C GLY A 31 19.85 0.33 -1.67
N THR A 32 19.49 1.33 -0.86
CA THR A 32 20.41 2.41 -0.48
C THR A 32 21.64 1.88 0.24
N GLY A 33 22.82 2.32 -0.22
CA GLY A 33 24.12 1.92 0.33
C GLY A 33 24.80 0.77 -0.43
N LEU A 34 24.09 0.06 -1.31
CA LEU A 34 24.71 -0.99 -2.15
C LEU A 34 25.75 -0.40 -3.12
N GLY A 35 25.51 0.77 -3.71
CA GLY A 35 26.52 1.48 -4.50
C GLY A 35 27.80 1.84 -3.73
N VAL A 36 27.69 2.16 -2.43
CA VAL A 36 28.85 2.48 -1.57
C VAL A 36 29.68 1.22 -1.31
N ILE A 37 29.02 0.08 -1.07
CA ILE A 37 29.67 -1.23 -0.91
C ILE A 37 30.40 -1.62 -2.21
N ALA A 38 29.78 -1.37 -3.37
CA ALA A 38 30.40 -1.64 -4.67
C ALA A 38 31.70 -0.82 -4.86
N ALA A 39 31.69 0.45 -4.47
CA ALA A 39 32.86 1.32 -4.57
C ALA A 39 34.01 0.90 -3.63
N ALA A 40 33.66 0.35 -2.46
CA ALA A 40 34.60 -0.16 -1.46
C ALA A 40 35.21 -1.53 -1.86
N LEU A 41 34.46 -2.37 -2.56
CA LEU A 41 34.89 -3.72 -3.00
C LEU A 41 35.37 -3.75 -4.45
N ARG A 42 36.13 -2.74 -4.87
CA ARG A 42 36.62 -2.60 -6.26
C ARG A 42 37.37 -3.87 -6.71
N GLY A 43 36.88 -4.49 -7.78
CA GLY A 43 37.43 -5.72 -8.35
C GLY A 43 36.78 -7.03 -7.87
N GLY A 44 35.91 -6.97 -6.86
CA GLY A 44 35.12 -8.12 -6.42
C GLY A 44 33.90 -8.37 -7.31
N VAL A 45 33.57 -9.66 -7.54
CA VAL A 45 32.34 -10.06 -8.26
C VAL A 45 31.07 -9.48 -7.62
N ALA A 46 31.08 -9.22 -6.32
CA ALA A 46 29.97 -8.58 -5.62
C ALA A 46 29.74 -7.12 -6.07
N ALA A 47 30.79 -6.40 -6.48
CA ALA A 47 30.67 -5.01 -6.89
C ALA A 47 29.97 -4.85 -8.25
N SER A 48 30.03 -5.85 -9.13
CA SER A 48 29.35 -5.81 -10.42
C SER A 48 27.83 -6.05 -10.31
N GLY A 49 27.39 -6.80 -9.29
CA GLY A 49 25.97 -7.07 -9.05
C GLY A 49 25.25 -6.02 -8.20
N ALA A 50 25.99 -5.20 -7.46
CA ALA A 50 25.42 -4.25 -6.50
C ALA A 50 24.45 -3.21 -7.12
N PRO A 51 24.73 -2.59 -8.29
CA PRO A 51 23.78 -1.66 -8.92
C PRO A 51 22.47 -2.34 -9.34
N ALA A 52 22.55 -3.59 -9.83
CA ALA A 52 21.35 -4.34 -10.21
C ALA A 52 20.50 -4.72 -9.00
N LEU A 53 21.15 -5.10 -7.88
CA LEU A 53 20.47 -5.37 -6.61
C LEU A 53 19.82 -4.12 -6.02
N GLU A 54 20.49 -2.97 -6.09
CA GLU A 54 19.95 -1.69 -5.67
C GLU A 54 18.66 -1.35 -6.41
N SER A 55 18.68 -1.40 -7.74
CA SER A 55 17.48 -1.20 -8.57
C SER A 55 16.38 -2.20 -8.21
N THR A 56 16.72 -3.49 -8.13
CA THR A 56 15.75 -4.56 -7.84
C THR A 56 15.07 -4.37 -6.48
N PHE A 57 15.82 -4.00 -5.45
CA PHE A 57 15.26 -3.80 -4.11
C PHE A 57 14.38 -2.56 -4.05
N ASN A 58 14.81 -1.46 -4.65
CA ASN A 58 14.01 -0.23 -4.71
C ASN A 58 12.73 -0.42 -5.53
N GLU A 59 12.80 -1.10 -6.67
CA GLU A 59 11.63 -1.45 -7.48
C GLU A 59 10.63 -2.33 -6.72
N ARG A 60 11.12 -3.35 -6.01
CA ARG A 60 10.26 -4.21 -5.18
C ARG A 60 9.60 -3.45 -4.04
N GLY A 61 10.36 -2.59 -3.36
CA GLY A 61 9.82 -1.73 -2.30
C GLY A 61 8.71 -0.80 -2.82
N SER A 62 8.96 -0.13 -3.94
CA SER A 62 7.97 0.75 -4.58
C SER A 62 6.76 -0.03 -5.10
N GLY A 63 6.96 -1.21 -5.67
CA GLY A 63 5.89 -2.07 -6.19
C GLY A 63 4.95 -2.50 -5.09
N TRP A 64 5.49 -3.04 -3.99
CA TRP A 64 4.72 -3.44 -2.82
C TRP A 64 3.95 -2.27 -2.19
N ALA A 65 4.57 -1.10 -2.07
CA ALA A 65 3.89 0.11 -1.60
C ALA A 65 2.74 0.53 -2.54
N GLY A 66 2.91 0.35 -3.85
CA GLY A 66 1.87 0.59 -4.85
C GLY A 66 0.67 -0.35 -4.68
N GLU A 67 0.93 -1.65 -4.51
CA GLU A 67 -0.11 -2.67 -4.29
C GLU A 67 -0.95 -2.38 -3.04
N ILE A 68 -0.31 -2.02 -1.93
CA ILE A 68 -1.03 -1.67 -0.69
C ILE A 68 -1.88 -0.42 -0.88
N ARG A 69 -1.38 0.60 -1.59
CA ARG A 69 -2.15 1.81 -1.89
C ARG A 69 -3.38 1.49 -2.73
N GLN A 70 -3.22 0.66 -3.76
CA GLN A 70 -4.34 0.25 -4.61
C GLN A 70 -5.38 -0.55 -3.82
N TRP A 71 -4.93 -1.42 -2.92
CA TRP A 71 -5.84 -2.14 -2.02
C TRP A 71 -6.60 -1.19 -1.08
N SER A 72 -5.90 -0.21 -0.47
CA SER A 72 -6.51 0.85 0.35
C SER A 72 -7.61 1.59 -0.41
N GLU A 73 -7.32 2.06 -1.63
CA GLU A 73 -8.28 2.78 -2.48
C GLU A 73 -9.50 1.92 -2.83
N SER A 74 -9.27 0.65 -3.19
CA SER A 74 -10.34 -0.30 -3.52
C SER A 74 -11.27 -0.54 -2.33
N VAL A 75 -10.73 -0.81 -1.14
CA VAL A 75 -11.52 -1.04 0.08
C VAL A 75 -12.32 0.21 0.48
N ALA A 76 -11.71 1.39 0.38
CA ALA A 76 -12.41 2.65 0.66
C ALA A 76 -13.57 2.91 -0.31
N ALA A 77 -13.36 2.62 -1.60
CA ALA A 77 -14.40 2.74 -2.63
C ALA A 77 -15.54 1.74 -2.39
N SER A 78 -15.22 0.47 -2.10
CA SER A 78 -16.24 -0.54 -1.77
C SER A 78 -17.04 -0.15 -0.51
N ALA A 79 -16.38 0.32 0.55
CA ALA A 79 -17.05 0.77 1.77
C ALA A 79 -18.01 1.94 1.52
N THR A 80 -17.66 2.83 0.58
CA THR A 80 -18.53 3.94 0.17
C THR A 80 -19.74 3.43 -0.61
N ALA A 81 -19.52 2.58 -1.59
CA ALA A 81 -20.61 1.98 -2.38
C ALA A 81 -21.58 1.16 -1.51
N TYR A 82 -21.08 0.43 -0.51
CA TYR A 82 -21.94 -0.29 0.43
C TYR A 82 -22.83 0.65 1.24
N ALA A 83 -22.29 1.76 1.74
CA ALA A 83 -23.07 2.73 2.49
C ALA A 83 -24.17 3.36 1.62
N GLU A 84 -23.82 3.80 0.41
CA GLU A 84 -24.77 4.42 -0.53
C GLU A 84 -25.90 3.47 -0.94
N ASN A 85 -25.58 2.18 -1.14
CA ASN A 85 -26.58 1.17 -1.47
C ASN A 85 -27.55 0.90 -0.32
N GLU A 86 -27.05 0.89 0.92
CA GLU A 86 -27.89 0.67 2.10
C GLU A 86 -28.79 1.88 2.39
N ASP A 87 -28.26 3.10 2.28
CA ASP A 87 -29.05 4.34 2.41
C ASP A 87 -30.18 4.40 1.35
N SER A 88 -29.87 3.95 0.12
CA SER A 88 -30.85 3.83 -0.96
C SER A 88 -31.91 2.75 -0.68
N ALA A 89 -31.51 1.62 -0.11
CA ALA A 89 -32.42 0.55 0.27
C ALA A 89 -33.35 0.98 1.42
N GLU A 90 -32.82 1.67 2.44
CA GLU A 90 -33.61 2.24 3.53
C GLU A 90 -34.63 3.25 2.99
N GLY A 91 -34.23 4.11 2.06
CA GLY A 91 -35.14 5.05 1.40
C GLY A 91 -36.21 4.39 0.51
N ALA A 92 -35.90 3.24 -0.10
CA ALA A 92 -36.82 2.52 -0.99
C ALA A 92 -37.79 1.58 -0.27
N PHE A 93 -37.39 1.02 0.89
CA PHE A 93 -38.12 -0.03 1.59
C PHE A 93 -38.50 0.31 3.04
N GLY A 94 -37.97 1.39 3.62
CA GLY A 94 -38.20 1.82 5.00
C GLY A 94 -39.30 2.86 5.23
N GLY A 95 -40.18 3.08 4.23
CA GLY A 95 -41.38 3.92 4.36
C GLY A 95 -42.54 3.24 5.10
#